data_AF-A0A8X8Y507-F1
#
_entry.id   AF-A0A8X8Y507-F1
#
_cell.length_a   1.000
_cell.length_b   1.000
_cell.length_c   1.000
_cell.angle_alpha   90.00
_cell.angle_beta   90.00
_cell.angle_gamma   90.00
#
_symmetry.space_group_name_H-M   'P 1'
#
loop_
_entity.id
_entity.type
_entity.pdbx_description
1 polymer ?
#
loop_
_entity_poly.entity_id
_entity_poly.type
_entity_poly.pdbx_seq_one_letter_code
_entity_poly.pdbx_strand_id
1 'polypeptide(L)'
;MAARISVATLRHGPFLGPKPAPIASLHWISRLERSTRRPNLTVCFVLEDEKMRPINEPEAEEASGGVGRAISLAESVAEKVAEKMARKKSERFTYLVAAVMSSFGITSMAVMAVYYRFAWHMEGGEIPYTEMFGTFALSVGAAVGMEFWARWAHKALWHASLWHMHESHHRPREGPFELNDVFAIINAVPAIALLSYGFFHTGLVPGLCFGAGLGITVFGMAYMFVHDGLVHRRFPVGPIAEVPYFRKVAAAHQIHHTDKFDGVPYGLFLGPKELEEVGGLPELEEEIDKRIKLSKKSR
;
A
#
# COMPACT_ATOMS: atom_id res chain seq x y z
N MET A 1 45.51 -55.41 50.14
CA MET A 1 44.98 -54.79 51.38
C MET A 1 43.70 -54.07 51.00
N ALA A 2 42.54 -54.68 51.27
CA ALA A 2 41.23 -54.15 50.96
C ALA A 2 40.49 -53.88 52.27
N ALA A 3 39.83 -52.73 52.40
CA ALA A 3 38.83 -52.47 53.43
C ALA A 3 37.66 -51.70 52.82
N ARG A 4 36.50 -52.36 52.85
CA ARG A 4 35.15 -51.86 52.54
C ARG A 4 34.50 -51.28 53.82
N ILE A 5 33.26 -50.78 53.66
CA ILE A 5 32.15 -50.64 54.64
C ILE A 5 32.03 -49.19 55.18
N SER A 6 30.88 -48.50 55.26
CA SER A 6 29.46 -48.78 54.92
C SER A 6 28.71 -47.46 54.69
N VAL A 7 27.54 -47.62 54.06
CA VAL A 7 26.43 -46.66 53.91
C VAL A 7 25.70 -46.43 55.25
N ALA A 8 25.25 -45.19 55.50
CA ALA A 8 24.06 -44.93 56.30
C ALA A 8 23.36 -43.63 55.86
N THR A 9 22.16 -43.81 55.34
CA THR A 9 21.15 -42.82 54.98
C THR A 9 20.56 -42.10 56.19
N LEU A 10 20.34 -40.79 56.10
CA LEU A 10 19.37 -40.07 56.90
C LEU A 10 18.38 -39.33 55.97
N ARG A 11 17.19 -39.93 55.84
CA ARG A 11 15.94 -39.26 55.46
C ARG A 11 15.50 -38.35 56.62
N HIS A 12 14.87 -37.22 56.31
CA HIS A 12 13.73 -36.53 56.96
C HIS A 12 13.72 -35.13 56.33
N GLY A 13 12.88 -34.83 55.34
CA GLY A 13 11.48 -34.46 55.47
C GLY A 13 11.30 -33.13 54.72
N PRO A 14 10.21 -32.90 53.96
CA PRO A 14 10.17 -31.87 52.93
C PRO A 14 9.83 -30.49 53.53
N PHE A 15 10.64 -29.49 53.21
CA PHE A 15 10.33 -28.10 53.52
C PHE A 15 9.17 -27.63 52.63
N LEU A 16 8.08 -27.24 53.31
CA LEU A 16 6.84 -26.70 52.79
C LEU A 16 7.08 -25.30 52.21
N GLY A 17 7.23 -25.20 50.89
CA GLY A 17 6.97 -23.96 50.15
C GLY A 17 5.50 -23.92 49.72
N PRO A 18 4.81 -22.76 49.78
CA PRO A 18 3.40 -22.69 49.45
C PRO A 18 3.15 -22.98 47.95
N LYS A 19 2.26 -23.93 47.69
CA LYS A 19 1.75 -24.30 46.35
C LYS A 19 0.81 -23.22 45.79
N PRO A 20 0.65 -23.17 44.45
CA PRO A 20 -0.15 -22.15 43.77
C PRO A 20 -1.64 -22.36 44.03
N ALA A 21 -2.38 -21.25 44.23
CA ALA A 21 -3.83 -21.28 44.36
C ALA A 21 -4.52 -21.14 42.98
N PRO A 22 -5.75 -21.64 42.84
CA PRO A 22 -6.32 -22.09 41.58
C PRO A 22 -7.26 -21.07 40.91
N ILE A 23 -7.59 -21.38 39.65
CA ILE A 23 -8.65 -20.76 38.83
C ILE A 23 -9.99 -20.80 39.59
N ALA A 24 -10.67 -19.67 39.67
CA ALA A 24 -12.08 -19.60 40.04
C ALA A 24 -12.84 -18.79 38.98
N SER A 25 -13.76 -19.49 38.33
CA SER A 25 -14.76 -18.97 37.41
C SER A 25 -16.12 -18.96 38.08
N LEU A 26 -17.00 -18.05 37.61
CA LEU A 26 -18.48 -18.05 37.65
C LEU A 26 -19.25 -17.34 38.79
N HIS A 27 -19.89 -16.24 38.36
CA HIS A 27 -21.34 -15.95 38.33
C HIS A 27 -22.06 -15.11 39.42
N TRP A 28 -22.98 -14.28 38.86
CA TRP A 28 -24.14 -13.58 39.45
C TRP A 28 -23.81 -12.22 40.08
N ILE A 29 -24.20 -11.08 39.51
CA ILE A 29 -25.57 -10.53 39.53
C ILE A 29 -25.98 -9.91 38.17
N SER A 30 -27.18 -10.32 37.77
CA SER A 30 -28.10 -9.72 36.80
C SER A 30 -28.44 -8.24 37.04
N ARG A 31 -28.34 -7.38 36.02
CA ARG A 31 -29.36 -6.34 35.81
C ARG A 31 -29.50 -5.98 34.35
N LEU A 32 -30.71 -6.20 33.87
CA LEU A 32 -31.20 -6.04 32.52
C LEU A 32 -31.84 -4.64 32.41
N GLU A 33 -31.22 -3.72 31.68
CA GLU A 33 -31.86 -2.51 31.11
C GLU A 33 -31.51 -2.56 29.62
N ARG A 34 -32.35 -3.09 28.73
CA ARG A 34 -33.67 -2.63 28.26
C ARG A 34 -33.65 -1.19 27.73
N SER A 35 -33.88 -1.10 26.42
CA SER A 35 -34.31 0.09 25.65
C SER A 35 -33.19 1.09 25.31
N THR A 36 -32.94 1.50 24.07
CA THR A 36 -33.88 1.85 23.01
C THR A 36 -33.21 1.69 21.63
N ARG A 37 -33.97 1.13 20.67
CA ARG A 37 -33.67 1.17 19.23
C ARG A 37 -33.66 2.63 18.76
N ARG A 38 -32.62 3.05 18.03
CA ARG A 38 -32.64 4.30 17.24
C ARG A 38 -33.53 4.07 16.01
N PRO A 39 -34.51 4.95 15.70
CA PRO A 39 -35.37 4.76 14.54
C PRO A 39 -34.66 5.22 13.26
N ASN A 40 -34.91 4.49 12.17
CA ASN A 40 -34.61 4.90 10.81
C ASN A 40 -35.40 6.17 10.47
N LEU A 41 -34.72 7.17 9.91
CA LEU A 41 -35.32 8.37 9.37
C LEU A 41 -35.87 8.05 7.97
N THR A 42 -37.13 7.60 7.91
CA THR A 42 -37.89 7.49 6.66
C THR A 42 -38.56 8.84 6.41
N VAL A 43 -38.10 9.57 5.39
CA VAL A 43 -38.73 10.81 4.94
C VAL A 43 -39.95 10.44 4.09
N CYS A 44 -41.14 10.50 4.67
CA CYS A 44 -42.41 10.47 3.94
C CYS A 44 -42.67 11.85 3.33
N PHE A 45 -42.74 11.95 2.00
CA PHE A 45 -43.35 13.09 1.34
C PHE A 45 -44.87 12.99 1.50
N VAL A 46 -45.45 13.99 2.17
CA VAL A 46 -46.90 14.22 2.20
C VAL A 46 -47.28 14.85 0.86
N LEU A 47 -48.08 14.13 0.06
CA LEU A 47 -48.80 14.72 -1.07
C LEU A 47 -50.13 15.23 -0.52
N GLU A 48 -50.38 16.53 -0.68
CA GLU A 48 -51.67 17.16 -0.38
C GLU A 48 -52.75 16.64 -1.33
N ASP A 49 -53.93 16.46 -0.75
CA ASP A 49 -55.13 15.89 -1.35
C ASP A 49 -55.92 17.02 -2.04
N GLU A 50 -55.90 17.07 -3.38
CA GLU A 50 -56.78 17.95 -4.16
C GLU A 50 -57.80 17.14 -4.98
N LYS A 51 -58.90 16.82 -4.30
CA LYS A 51 -60.31 16.88 -4.74
C LYS A 51 -60.60 16.75 -6.26
N MET A 52 -61.11 15.56 -6.57
CA MET A 52 -61.79 15.09 -7.78
C MET A 52 -62.83 16.03 -8.44
N ARG A 53 -62.77 16.17 -9.79
CA ARG A 53 -63.91 16.39 -10.72
C ARG A 53 -63.64 15.79 -12.12
N PRO A 54 -64.67 15.45 -12.92
CA PRO A 54 -64.60 14.37 -13.92
C PRO A 54 -64.63 14.80 -15.41
N ILE A 55 -64.05 13.91 -16.25
CA ILE A 55 -64.40 13.55 -17.66
C ILE A 55 -64.25 14.63 -18.77
N ASN A 56 -63.25 14.48 -19.66
CA ASN A 56 -63.43 14.21 -21.12
C ASN A 56 -62.11 14.16 -21.92
N GLU A 57 -62.06 13.19 -22.84
CA GLU A 57 -61.32 13.06 -24.12
C GLU A 57 -59.77 13.07 -24.19
N PRO A 58 -59.16 12.30 -25.12
CA PRO A 58 -57.72 12.22 -25.30
C PRO A 58 -57.26 13.23 -26.35
N GLU A 59 -56.57 14.30 -25.95
CA GLU A 59 -55.79 15.13 -26.87
C GLU A 59 -54.32 14.74 -26.84
N ALA A 60 -53.78 14.55 -28.05
CA ALA A 60 -52.41 14.21 -28.32
C ALA A 60 -51.52 15.47 -28.22
N GLU A 61 -50.73 15.58 -27.17
CA GLU A 61 -49.54 16.44 -26.99
C GLU A 61 -48.97 16.02 -25.61
N GLU A 62 -47.73 15.60 -25.36
CA GLU A 62 -46.44 16.00 -25.90
C GLU A 62 -45.45 14.82 -25.83
N ALA A 63 -44.84 14.45 -26.95
CA ALA A 63 -43.57 13.70 -26.95
C ALA A 63 -42.34 14.62 -26.72
N SER A 64 -42.57 15.93 -26.52
CA SER A 64 -41.54 16.98 -26.43
C SER A 64 -40.95 17.12 -25.01
N GLY A 65 -41.78 17.10 -23.96
CA GLY A 65 -41.34 17.32 -22.58
C GLY A 65 -40.45 16.22 -21.99
N GLY A 66 -40.61 14.97 -22.44
CA GLY A 66 -39.76 13.84 -22.03
C GLY A 66 -38.35 13.90 -22.63
N VAL A 67 -38.24 14.35 -23.90
CA VAL A 67 -36.97 14.51 -24.61
C VAL A 67 -36.20 15.69 -24.02
N GLY A 68 -36.84 16.83 -23.75
CA GLY A 68 -36.19 17.99 -23.12
C GLY A 68 -35.64 17.70 -21.72
N ARG A 69 -36.37 16.91 -20.90
CA ARG A 69 -35.93 16.52 -19.56
C ARG A 69 -34.81 15.46 -19.59
N ALA A 70 -34.81 14.57 -20.59
CA ALA A 70 -33.72 13.63 -20.80
C ALA A 70 -32.43 14.33 -21.29
N ILE A 71 -32.56 15.32 -22.17
CA ILE A 71 -31.44 16.14 -22.65
C ILE A 71 -30.82 16.94 -21.50
N SER A 72 -31.63 17.62 -20.69
CA SER A 72 -31.11 18.39 -19.54
C SER A 72 -30.46 17.50 -18.47
N LEU A 73 -31.00 16.31 -18.25
CA LEU A 73 -30.36 15.32 -17.37
C LEU A 73 -29.02 14.85 -17.95
N ALA A 74 -28.96 14.53 -19.25
CA ALA A 74 -27.74 14.13 -19.93
C ALA A 74 -26.66 15.23 -19.90
N GLU A 75 -27.05 16.49 -20.13
CA GLU A 75 -26.17 17.66 -20.00
C GLU A 75 -25.65 17.83 -18.57
N SER A 76 -26.53 17.72 -17.55
CA SER A 76 -26.13 17.81 -16.15
C SER A 76 -25.17 16.68 -15.73
N VAL A 77 -25.35 15.48 -16.30
CA VAL A 77 -24.46 14.34 -16.06
C VAL A 77 -23.14 14.57 -16.78
N ALA A 78 -23.16 15.05 -18.02
CA ALA A 78 -21.96 15.36 -18.79
C ALA A 78 -21.14 16.46 -18.11
N GLU A 79 -21.78 17.50 -17.58
CA GLU A 79 -21.13 18.58 -16.82
C GLU A 79 -20.49 18.05 -15.54
N LYS A 80 -21.23 17.26 -14.74
CA LYS A 80 -20.67 16.60 -13.54
C LYS A 80 -19.51 15.67 -13.86
N VAL A 81 -19.55 14.97 -15.00
CA VAL A 81 -18.47 14.09 -15.46
C VAL A 81 -17.27 14.94 -15.90
N ALA A 82 -17.49 16.03 -16.63
CA ALA A 82 -16.44 16.96 -17.06
C ALA A 82 -15.75 17.63 -15.87
N GLU A 83 -16.51 18.11 -14.88
CA GLU A 83 -15.99 18.68 -13.64
C GLU A 83 -15.15 17.65 -12.86
N LYS A 84 -15.67 16.42 -12.70
CA LYS A 84 -14.91 15.33 -12.08
C LYS A 84 -13.62 15.01 -12.83
N MET A 85 -13.65 15.02 -14.17
CA MET A 85 -12.45 14.80 -14.99
C MET A 85 -11.44 15.93 -14.86
N ALA A 86 -11.90 17.19 -14.88
CA ALA A 86 -11.06 18.37 -14.67
C ALA A 86 -10.39 18.35 -13.29
N ARG A 87 -11.15 18.01 -12.23
CA ARG A 87 -10.62 17.84 -10.88
C ARG A 87 -9.57 16.73 -10.79
N LYS A 88 -9.84 15.55 -11.37
CA LYS A 88 -8.85 14.46 -11.43
C LYS A 88 -7.58 14.87 -12.19
N LYS A 89 -7.71 15.69 -13.23
CA LYS A 89 -6.56 16.20 -14.00
C LYS A 89 -5.71 17.17 -13.17
N SER A 90 -6.33 18.10 -12.45
CA SER A 90 -5.60 19.03 -11.59
C SER A 90 -4.95 18.31 -10.41
N GLU A 91 -5.65 17.37 -9.76
CA GLU A 91 -5.09 16.51 -8.69
C GLU A 91 -3.86 15.75 -9.18
N ARG A 92 -3.94 15.07 -10.33
CA ARG A 92 -2.82 14.35 -10.95
C ARG A 92 -1.62 15.24 -11.25
N PHE A 93 -1.86 16.48 -11.67
CA PHE A 93 -0.79 17.44 -11.92
C PHE A 93 -0.12 17.87 -10.61
N THR A 94 -0.90 18.19 -9.58
CA THR A 94 -0.37 18.50 -8.24
C THR A 94 0.46 17.35 -7.69
N TYR A 95 0.00 16.11 -7.84
CA TYR A 95 0.76 14.93 -7.44
C TYR A 95 2.04 14.74 -8.25
N LEU A 96 2.01 14.99 -9.56
CA LEU A 96 3.23 14.95 -10.36
C LEU A 96 4.26 15.94 -9.83
N VAL A 97 3.85 17.19 -9.60
CA VAL A 97 4.74 18.23 -9.08
C VAL A 97 5.28 17.83 -7.71
N ALA A 98 4.42 17.33 -6.81
CA ALA A 98 4.83 16.86 -5.50
C ALA A 98 5.82 15.68 -5.60
N ALA A 99 5.56 14.69 -6.45
CA ALA A 99 6.43 13.54 -6.67
C ALA A 99 7.80 13.95 -7.23
N VAL A 100 7.83 14.85 -8.21
CA VAL A 100 9.08 15.36 -8.81
C VAL A 100 9.88 16.18 -7.80
N MET A 101 9.24 17.13 -7.11
CA MET A 101 9.92 17.99 -6.12
C MET A 101 10.44 17.19 -4.92
N SER A 102 9.65 16.25 -4.40
CA SER A 102 10.07 15.37 -3.31
C SER A 102 11.21 14.43 -3.73
N SER A 103 11.14 13.86 -4.94
CA SER A 103 12.20 13.01 -5.47
C SER A 103 13.49 13.78 -5.67
N PHE A 104 13.42 15.00 -6.19
CA PHE A 104 14.59 15.88 -6.32
C PHE A 104 15.17 16.24 -4.95
N GLY A 105 14.32 16.61 -3.99
CA GLY A 105 14.73 16.91 -2.63
C GLY A 105 15.40 15.72 -1.93
N ILE A 106 14.79 14.54 -1.97
CA ILE A 106 15.32 13.31 -1.38
C ILE A 106 16.63 12.91 -2.05
N THR A 107 16.70 12.97 -3.39
CA THR A 107 17.93 12.61 -4.12
C THR A 107 19.06 13.59 -3.80
N SER A 108 18.78 14.88 -3.81
CA SER A 108 19.77 15.92 -3.45
C SER A 108 20.26 15.73 -2.01
N MET A 109 19.34 15.50 -1.07
CA MET A 109 19.68 15.23 0.32
C MET A 109 20.49 13.93 0.49
N ALA A 110 20.17 12.87 -0.26
CA ALA A 110 20.91 11.61 -0.23
C ALA A 110 22.33 11.77 -0.78
N VAL A 111 22.49 12.46 -1.92
CA VAL A 111 23.81 12.79 -2.50
C VAL A 111 24.64 13.61 -1.51
N MET A 112 24.03 14.64 -0.92
CA MET A 112 24.67 15.50 0.06
C MET A 112 25.05 14.72 1.33
N ALA A 113 24.19 13.82 1.80
CA ALA A 113 24.44 12.98 2.97
C ALA A 113 25.58 11.97 2.73
N VAL A 114 25.62 11.33 1.56
CA VAL A 114 26.73 10.47 1.15
C VAL A 114 28.03 11.26 1.10
N TYR A 115 28.00 12.45 0.48
CA TYR A 115 29.16 13.32 0.38
C TYR A 115 29.69 13.72 1.76
N TYR A 116 28.85 14.31 2.62
CA TYR A 116 29.30 14.77 3.94
C TYR A 116 29.72 13.64 4.85
N ARG A 117 29.04 12.48 4.79
CA ARG A 117 29.44 11.29 5.53
C ARG A 117 30.91 10.97 5.26
N PHE A 118 31.27 10.79 3.99
CA PHE A 118 32.63 10.39 3.66
C PHE A 118 33.61 11.56 3.78
N ALA A 119 33.20 12.79 3.47
CA ALA A 119 34.05 13.97 3.62
C ALA A 119 34.50 14.16 5.08
N TRP A 120 33.58 14.10 6.05
CA TRP A 120 33.94 14.18 7.48
C TRP A 120 34.76 12.98 7.95
N HIS A 121 34.45 11.77 7.46
CA HIS A 121 35.20 10.58 7.88
C HIS A 121 36.61 10.52 7.28
N MET A 122 36.87 11.23 6.16
CA MET A 122 38.19 11.32 5.51
C MET A 122 39.06 12.46 6.06
N GLU A 123 38.59 13.27 7.02
CA GLU A 123 39.42 14.32 7.66
C GLU A 123 40.69 13.75 8.34
N GLY A 124 40.70 12.45 8.66
CA GLY A 124 41.88 11.72 9.16
C GLY A 124 42.89 11.27 8.09
N GLY A 125 42.66 11.55 6.80
CA GLY A 125 43.59 11.27 5.70
C GLY A 125 43.56 9.84 5.15
N GLU A 126 42.87 8.90 5.80
CA GLU A 126 42.69 7.53 5.33
C GLU A 126 41.35 7.36 4.60
N ILE A 127 41.38 6.73 3.42
CA ILE A 127 40.17 6.43 2.64
C ILE A 127 39.55 5.12 3.17
N PRO A 128 38.30 5.12 3.69
CA PRO A 128 37.68 3.94 4.29
C PRO A 128 37.08 3.01 3.22
N TYR A 129 37.92 2.39 2.38
CA TYR A 129 37.49 1.56 1.23
C TYR A 129 36.48 0.47 1.59
N THR A 130 36.71 -0.24 2.69
CA THR A 130 35.82 -1.33 3.14
C THR A 130 34.44 -0.81 3.52
N GLU A 131 34.36 0.35 4.17
CA GLU A 131 33.10 0.99 4.50
C GLU A 131 32.39 1.47 3.23
N MET A 132 33.08 2.17 2.34
CA MET A 132 32.52 2.66 1.07
C MET A 132 31.95 1.53 0.22
N PHE A 133 32.72 0.45 0.06
CA PHE A 133 32.28 -0.73 -0.68
C PHE A 133 31.09 -1.41 0.02
N GLY A 134 31.14 -1.57 1.34
CA GLY A 134 30.04 -2.14 2.13
C GLY A 134 28.75 -1.32 2.01
N THR A 135 28.84 0.01 2.14
CA THR A 135 27.71 0.93 1.96
C THR A 135 27.11 0.78 0.57
N PHE A 136 27.92 0.78 -0.48
CA PHE A 136 27.45 0.62 -1.85
C PHE A 136 26.79 -0.74 -2.07
N ALA A 137 27.48 -1.83 -1.71
CA ALA A 137 27.00 -3.18 -1.90
C ALA A 137 25.68 -3.42 -1.15
N LEU A 138 25.58 -2.95 0.08
CA LEU A 138 24.36 -3.10 0.88
C LEU A 138 23.25 -2.16 0.42
N SER A 139 23.55 -1.01 -0.18
CA SER A 139 22.53 -0.17 -0.83
C SER A 139 21.90 -0.85 -2.03
N VAL A 140 22.72 -1.40 -2.94
CA VAL A 140 22.21 -2.18 -4.08
C VAL A 140 21.49 -3.43 -3.60
N GLY A 141 22.08 -4.16 -2.66
CA GLY A 141 21.51 -5.37 -2.09
C GLY A 141 20.17 -5.13 -1.40
N ALA A 142 20.04 -4.05 -0.61
CA ALA A 142 18.78 -3.69 0.04
C ALA A 142 17.73 -3.22 -0.97
N ALA A 143 18.10 -2.45 -2.00
CA ALA A 143 17.17 -2.05 -3.05
C ALA A 143 16.55 -3.26 -3.78
N VAL A 144 17.36 -4.27 -4.09
CA VAL A 144 16.89 -5.53 -4.68
C VAL A 144 16.13 -6.38 -3.65
N GLY A 145 16.66 -6.50 -2.43
CA GLY A 145 16.06 -7.26 -1.33
C GLY A 145 14.66 -6.78 -0.96
N MET A 146 14.40 -5.48 -1.09
CA MET A 146 13.09 -4.90 -0.83
C MET A 146 11.99 -5.42 -1.76
N GLU A 147 12.29 -5.86 -2.99
CA GLU A 147 11.31 -6.52 -3.85
C GLU A 147 10.85 -7.85 -3.25
N PHE A 148 11.78 -8.65 -2.72
CA PHE A 148 11.46 -9.93 -2.09
C PHE A 148 10.72 -9.72 -0.76
N TRP A 149 11.15 -8.75 0.03
CA TRP A 149 10.46 -8.36 1.26
C TRP A 149 9.04 -7.88 0.98
N ALA A 150 8.85 -6.96 0.03
CA ALA A 150 7.56 -6.42 -0.33
C ALA A 150 6.63 -7.52 -0.87
N ARG A 151 7.13 -8.39 -1.76
CA ARG A 151 6.38 -9.56 -2.24
C ARG A 151 5.90 -10.46 -1.10
N TRP A 152 6.81 -10.80 -0.18
CA TRP A 152 6.46 -11.63 0.97
C TRP A 152 5.45 -10.92 1.89
N ALA A 153 5.69 -9.66 2.24
CA ALA A 153 4.80 -8.88 3.11
C ALA A 153 3.41 -8.70 2.48
N HIS A 154 3.37 -8.47 1.17
CA HIS A 154 2.14 -8.33 0.41
C HIS A 154 1.30 -9.61 0.50
N LYS A 155 1.90 -10.77 0.25
CA LYS A 155 1.21 -12.07 0.36
C LYS A 155 0.87 -12.43 1.81
N ALA A 156 1.85 -12.39 2.70
CA ALA A 156 1.77 -12.99 4.04
C ALA A 156 1.17 -12.08 5.10
N LEU A 157 1.20 -10.75 4.89
CA LEU A 157 0.68 -9.76 5.83
C LEU A 157 -0.51 -9.02 5.23
N TRP A 158 -0.34 -8.38 4.06
CA TRP A 158 -1.35 -7.49 3.49
C TRP A 158 -2.58 -8.25 2.97
N HIS A 159 -2.40 -9.41 2.35
CA HIS A 159 -3.50 -10.33 1.97
C HIS A 159 -3.96 -11.28 3.08
N ALA A 160 -3.43 -11.11 4.30
CA ALA A 160 -3.80 -11.92 5.46
C ALA A 160 -4.30 -11.04 6.61
N SER A 161 -3.47 -10.83 7.64
CA SER A 161 -3.85 -10.12 8.86
C SER A 161 -4.10 -8.62 8.65
N LEU A 162 -3.52 -8.01 7.62
CA LEU A 162 -3.62 -6.58 7.32
C LEU A 162 -4.52 -6.26 6.13
N TRP A 163 -5.39 -7.20 5.73
CA TRP A 163 -6.33 -7.01 4.62
C TRP A 163 -7.22 -5.79 4.79
N HIS A 164 -7.72 -5.50 5.98
CA HIS A 164 -8.55 -4.33 6.23
C HIS A 164 -7.86 -2.99 5.86
N MET A 165 -6.52 -2.94 5.87
CA MET A 165 -5.76 -1.77 5.40
C MET A 165 -5.54 -1.82 3.89
N HIS A 166 -5.20 -3.00 3.38
CA HIS A 166 -4.90 -3.23 1.96
C HIS A 166 -6.14 -3.25 1.06
N GLU A 167 -7.32 -3.53 1.59
CA GLU A 167 -8.59 -3.56 0.83
C GLU A 167 -8.90 -2.21 0.19
N SER A 168 -8.49 -1.10 0.85
CA SER A 168 -8.59 0.25 0.27
C SER A 168 -7.86 0.39 -1.07
N HIS A 169 -6.83 -0.44 -1.29
CA HIS A 169 -6.02 -0.49 -2.50
C HIS A 169 -6.69 -1.25 -3.65
N HIS A 170 -7.45 -2.29 -3.32
CA HIS A 170 -8.16 -3.14 -4.28
C HIS A 170 -9.46 -2.51 -4.78
N ARG A 171 -9.97 -1.53 -4.05
CA ARG A 171 -11.21 -0.82 -4.38
C ARG A 171 -10.92 0.45 -5.19
N PRO A 172 -11.88 0.95 -5.99
CA PRO A 172 -11.75 2.23 -6.65
C PRO A 172 -11.52 3.35 -5.63
N ARG A 173 -10.41 4.08 -5.80
CA ARG A 173 -10.00 5.15 -4.87
C ARG A 173 -11.01 6.29 -4.78
N GLU A 174 -11.29 6.71 -3.55
CA GLU A 174 -12.00 7.95 -3.23
C GLU A 174 -11.09 8.93 -2.47
N GLY A 175 -10.73 10.05 -3.11
CA GLY A 175 -9.94 11.09 -2.45
C GLY A 175 -8.42 10.87 -2.52
N PRO A 176 -7.64 11.68 -1.78
CA PRO A 176 -6.20 11.82 -1.99
C PRO A 176 -5.32 10.73 -1.35
N PHE A 177 -5.75 10.14 -0.23
CA PHE A 177 -5.01 9.18 0.57
C PHE A 177 -5.78 7.87 0.70
N GLU A 178 -5.07 6.76 0.80
CA GLU A 178 -5.61 5.43 1.07
C GLU A 178 -5.04 4.91 2.40
N LEU A 179 -5.81 4.08 3.11
CA LEU A 179 -5.31 3.42 4.33
C LEU A 179 -4.07 2.57 4.04
N ASN A 180 -3.96 2.06 2.80
CA ASN A 180 -2.80 1.36 2.26
C ASN A 180 -1.50 2.20 2.29
N ASP A 181 -1.59 3.54 2.24
CA ASP A 181 -0.41 4.42 2.25
C ASP A 181 0.40 4.29 3.57
N VAL A 182 -0.21 3.76 4.63
CA VAL A 182 0.47 3.45 5.89
C VAL A 182 1.61 2.45 5.70
N PHE A 183 1.51 1.52 4.74
CA PHE A 183 2.61 0.57 4.48
C PHE A 183 3.86 1.27 3.94
N ALA A 184 3.70 2.36 3.17
CA ALA A 184 4.85 3.16 2.74
C ALA A 184 5.52 3.83 3.96
N ILE A 185 4.74 4.37 4.89
CA ILE A 185 5.25 4.98 6.13
C ILE A 185 5.97 3.95 7.01
N ILE A 186 5.39 2.76 7.19
CA ILE A 186 5.98 1.68 7.98
C ILE A 186 7.35 1.28 7.44
N ASN A 187 7.56 1.30 6.11
CA ASN A 187 8.86 1.01 5.50
C ASN A 187 9.79 2.24 5.47
N ALA A 188 9.26 3.47 5.48
CA ALA A 188 10.07 4.69 5.51
C ALA A 188 10.72 4.92 6.88
N VAL A 189 10.03 4.63 7.98
CA VAL A 189 10.56 4.77 9.36
C VAL A 189 11.88 4.02 9.57
N PRO A 190 12.00 2.70 9.28
CA PRO A 190 13.26 1.99 9.43
C PRO A 190 14.34 2.49 8.46
N ALA A 191 13.99 2.93 7.25
CA ALA A 191 14.95 3.55 6.33
C ALA A 191 15.56 4.83 6.92
N ILE A 192 14.73 5.73 7.47
CA ILE A 192 15.16 6.97 8.12
C ILE A 192 16.01 6.65 9.36
N ALA A 193 15.62 5.67 10.17
CA ALA A 193 16.38 5.26 11.35
C ALA A 193 17.78 4.74 10.97
N LEU A 194 17.86 3.89 9.93
CA LEU A 194 19.11 3.34 9.41
C LEU A 194 20.01 4.43 8.80
N LEU A 195 19.44 5.35 8.02
CA LEU A 195 20.16 6.50 7.47
C LEU A 195 20.68 7.42 8.58
N SER A 196 19.86 7.70 9.59
CA SER A 196 20.25 8.58 10.71
C SER A 196 21.35 7.94 11.55
N TYR A 197 21.17 6.68 11.96
CA TYR A 197 22.18 5.93 12.71
C TYR A 197 23.48 5.83 11.91
N GLY A 198 23.38 5.48 10.63
CA GLY A 198 24.50 5.45 9.72
C GLY A 198 25.23 6.78 9.72
N PHE A 199 24.56 7.86 9.31
CA PHE A 199 25.13 9.20 9.13
C PHE A 199 25.88 9.73 10.36
N PHE A 200 25.34 9.57 11.56
CA PHE A 200 25.94 10.12 12.79
C PHE A 200 27.02 9.24 13.43
N HIS A 201 27.30 8.04 12.90
CA HIS A 201 28.31 7.14 13.46
C HIS A 201 29.34 6.70 12.41
N THR A 202 30.59 6.55 12.88
CA THR A 202 31.75 6.14 12.08
C THR A 202 31.96 4.64 12.11
N GLY A 203 32.47 4.08 11.01
CA GLY A 203 32.91 2.69 10.93
C GLY A 203 31.98 1.80 10.11
N LEU A 204 32.40 0.54 9.97
CA LEU A 204 31.79 -0.41 9.04
C LEU A 204 30.31 -0.64 9.30
N VAL A 205 29.92 -0.92 10.54
CA VAL A 205 28.51 -1.23 10.88
C VAL A 205 27.59 -0.04 10.60
N PRO A 206 27.89 1.19 11.06
CA PRO A 206 27.14 2.38 10.63
C PRO A 206 27.12 2.57 9.11
N GLY A 207 28.23 2.34 8.41
CA GLY A 207 28.29 2.45 6.95
C GLY A 207 27.36 1.44 6.24
N LEU A 208 27.27 0.22 6.78
CA LEU A 208 26.32 -0.79 6.32
C LEU A 208 24.87 -0.35 6.59
N CYS A 209 24.55 0.12 7.79
CA CYS A 209 23.21 0.66 8.11
C CYS A 209 22.83 1.80 7.16
N PHE A 210 23.76 2.73 6.91
CA PHE A 210 23.56 3.83 5.96
C PHE A 210 23.24 3.29 4.55
N GLY A 211 24.03 2.31 4.08
CA GLY A 211 23.81 1.64 2.80
C GLY A 211 22.42 1.00 2.71
N ALA A 212 22.03 0.21 3.71
CA ALA A 212 20.71 -0.42 3.78
C ALA A 212 19.58 0.63 3.73
N GLY A 213 19.70 1.71 4.51
CA GLY A 213 18.75 2.82 4.50
C GLY A 213 18.62 3.46 3.12
N LEU A 214 19.74 3.74 2.44
CA LEU A 214 19.75 4.25 1.07
C LEU A 214 19.04 3.29 0.11
N GLY A 215 19.32 1.98 0.20
CA GLY A 215 18.69 0.99 -0.66
C GLY A 215 17.17 0.92 -0.48
N ILE A 216 16.68 0.97 0.76
CA ILE A 216 15.25 1.03 1.06
C ILE A 216 14.62 2.31 0.49
N THR A 217 15.29 3.46 0.64
CA THR A 217 14.81 4.73 0.06
C THR A 217 14.75 4.70 -1.46
N VAL A 218 15.77 4.14 -2.12
CA VAL A 218 15.80 3.97 -3.59
C VAL A 218 14.65 3.08 -4.04
N PHE A 219 14.42 1.95 -3.38
CA PHE A 219 13.28 1.08 -3.68
C PHE A 219 11.95 1.80 -3.45
N GLY A 220 11.80 2.53 -2.34
CA GLY A 220 10.60 3.32 -2.04
C GLY A 220 10.29 4.38 -3.11
N MET A 221 11.32 5.07 -3.61
CA MET A 221 11.16 5.99 -4.75
C MET A 221 10.72 5.24 -6.02
N ALA A 222 11.37 4.13 -6.36
CA ALA A 222 11.00 3.32 -7.51
C ALA A 222 9.56 2.81 -7.41
N TYR A 223 9.15 2.36 -6.21
CA TYR A 223 7.79 1.94 -5.91
C TYR A 223 6.80 3.08 -6.13
N MET A 224 7.06 4.29 -5.62
CA MET A 224 6.19 5.45 -5.85
C MET A 224 5.98 5.74 -7.35
N PHE A 225 7.02 5.72 -8.18
CA PHE A 225 6.84 5.97 -9.61
C PHE A 225 6.15 4.83 -10.34
N VAL A 226 6.51 3.58 -10.05
CA VAL A 226 5.98 2.42 -10.78
C VAL A 226 4.61 2.02 -10.26
N HIS A 227 4.47 1.79 -8.97
CA HIS A 227 3.19 1.42 -8.39
C HIS A 227 2.21 2.60 -8.41
N ASP A 228 2.51 3.70 -7.72
CA ASP A 228 1.53 4.79 -7.57
C ASP A 228 1.35 5.60 -8.86
N GLY A 229 2.46 5.94 -9.52
CA GLY A 229 2.46 6.69 -10.77
C GLY A 229 1.95 5.86 -11.95
N LEU A 230 2.63 4.77 -12.29
CA LEU A 230 2.35 4.01 -13.51
C LEU A 230 1.14 3.07 -13.37
N VAL A 231 1.10 2.23 -12.33
CA VAL A 231 0.05 1.23 -12.18
C VAL A 231 -1.27 1.91 -11.77
N HIS A 232 -1.24 2.72 -10.73
CA HIS A 232 -2.43 3.37 -10.17
C HIS A 232 -2.81 4.69 -10.82
N ARG A 233 -1.95 5.23 -11.69
CA ARG A 233 -2.19 6.50 -12.39
C ARG A 233 -2.52 7.65 -11.42
N ARG A 234 -1.89 7.65 -10.22
CA ARG A 234 -1.99 8.75 -9.24
C ARG A 234 -1.41 10.04 -9.81
N PHE A 235 -0.38 9.93 -10.64
CA PHE A 235 0.19 11.02 -11.44
C PHE A 235 0.75 10.47 -12.76
N PRO A 236 0.81 11.29 -13.83
CA PRO A 236 1.34 10.86 -15.11
C PRO A 236 2.87 10.66 -15.05
N VAL A 237 3.35 9.48 -15.40
CA VAL A 237 4.80 9.14 -15.44
C VAL A 237 5.46 9.36 -16.80
N GLY A 238 4.74 10.00 -17.74
CA GLY A 238 5.26 10.31 -19.07
C GLY A 238 5.69 9.07 -19.88
N PRO A 239 6.82 9.14 -20.62
CA PRO A 239 7.28 8.07 -21.51
C PRO A 239 7.58 6.73 -20.82
N ILE A 240 7.78 6.73 -19.50
CA ILE A 240 8.05 5.51 -18.71
C ILE A 240 6.91 4.50 -18.87
N ALA A 241 5.67 4.97 -19.04
CA ALA A 241 4.50 4.11 -19.26
C ALA A 241 4.54 3.35 -20.59
N GLU A 242 5.39 3.77 -21.53
CA GLU A 242 5.49 3.19 -22.86
C GLU A 242 6.59 2.12 -22.96
N VAL A 243 7.46 2.03 -21.97
CA VAL A 243 8.52 1.04 -21.89
C VAL A 243 7.90 -0.36 -21.80
N PRO A 244 8.28 -1.32 -22.67
CA PRO A 244 7.64 -2.64 -22.72
C PRO A 244 7.62 -3.36 -21.38
N TYR A 245 8.73 -3.37 -20.65
CA TYR A 245 8.81 -4.03 -19.34
C TYR A 245 7.87 -3.41 -18.30
N PHE A 246 7.85 -2.09 -18.17
CA PHE A 246 6.96 -1.42 -17.23
C PHE A 246 5.48 -1.57 -17.62
N ARG A 247 5.17 -1.68 -18.91
CA ARG A 247 3.83 -2.06 -19.38
C ARG A 247 3.45 -3.46 -18.91
N LYS A 248 4.36 -4.44 -18.98
CA LYS A 248 4.15 -5.80 -18.45
C LYS A 248 3.91 -5.77 -16.94
N VAL A 249 4.72 -5.04 -16.18
CA VAL A 249 4.56 -4.87 -14.72
C VAL A 249 3.17 -4.30 -14.40
N ALA A 250 2.76 -3.24 -15.09
CA ALA A 250 1.47 -2.62 -14.86
C ALA A 250 0.28 -3.49 -15.26
N ALA A 251 0.44 -4.34 -16.28
CA ALA A 251 -0.56 -5.34 -16.65
C ALA A 251 -0.66 -6.46 -15.59
N ALA A 252 0.49 -6.96 -15.12
CA ALA A 252 0.56 -7.98 -14.09
C ALA A 252 -0.11 -7.50 -12.77
N HIS A 253 0.16 -6.27 -12.36
CA HIS A 253 -0.49 -5.69 -11.18
C HIS A 253 -1.99 -5.43 -11.40
N GLN A 254 -2.44 -5.18 -12.64
CA GLN A 254 -3.88 -5.09 -12.92
C GLN A 254 -4.60 -6.42 -12.72
N ILE A 255 -3.95 -7.53 -13.10
CA ILE A 255 -4.48 -8.88 -12.90
C ILE A 255 -4.56 -9.20 -11.40
N HIS A 256 -3.57 -8.77 -10.61
CA HIS A 256 -3.61 -8.88 -9.15
C HIS A 256 -4.91 -8.32 -8.56
N HIS A 257 -5.31 -7.10 -8.95
CA HIS A 257 -6.56 -6.46 -8.50
C HIS A 257 -7.86 -7.16 -8.94
N THR A 258 -7.76 -8.19 -9.80
CA THR A 258 -8.92 -9.01 -10.16
C THR A 258 -9.07 -10.25 -9.29
N ASP A 259 -8.15 -10.46 -8.34
CA ASP A 259 -8.07 -11.63 -7.45
C ASP A 259 -8.04 -12.98 -8.20
N LYS A 260 -7.65 -12.98 -9.48
CA LYS A 260 -7.38 -14.20 -10.23
C LYS A 260 -6.13 -14.90 -9.70
N PHE A 261 -5.98 -16.20 -9.98
CA PHE A 261 -4.80 -16.99 -9.59
C PHE A 261 -4.50 -16.90 -8.08
N ASP A 262 -5.54 -16.96 -7.24
CA ASP A 262 -5.44 -16.81 -5.79
C ASP A 262 -4.79 -15.48 -5.35
N GLY A 263 -4.92 -14.42 -6.15
CA GLY A 263 -4.33 -13.11 -5.90
C GLY A 263 -2.88 -12.96 -6.38
N VAL A 264 -2.34 -13.90 -7.16
CA VAL A 264 -1.03 -13.74 -7.80
C VAL A 264 -1.14 -12.75 -8.97
N PRO A 265 -0.19 -11.81 -9.17
CA PRO A 265 1.11 -11.68 -8.50
C PRO A 265 1.14 -10.77 -7.28
N TYR A 266 2.11 -10.99 -6.37
CA TYR A 266 2.31 -10.15 -5.17
C TYR A 266 3.54 -9.23 -5.26
N GLY A 267 4.52 -9.56 -6.10
CA GLY A 267 5.68 -8.73 -6.39
C GLY A 267 5.35 -7.63 -7.38
N LEU A 268 6.02 -6.49 -7.25
CA LEU A 268 5.85 -5.38 -8.18
C LEU A 268 6.62 -5.65 -9.46
N PHE A 269 7.95 -5.81 -9.37
CA PHE A 269 8.82 -6.02 -10.52
C PHE A 269 8.87 -7.49 -10.95
N LEU A 270 8.74 -8.41 -9.99
CA LEU A 270 8.67 -9.84 -10.24
C LEU A 270 7.27 -10.31 -10.66
N GLY A 271 6.26 -9.43 -10.64
CA GLY A 271 4.88 -9.81 -10.92
C GLY A 271 4.65 -10.53 -12.26
N PRO A 272 5.25 -10.08 -13.39
CA PRO A 272 5.16 -10.83 -14.65
C PRO A 272 5.70 -12.26 -14.56
N LYS A 273 6.78 -12.47 -13.80
CA LYS A 273 7.37 -13.80 -13.61
C LYS A 273 6.51 -14.67 -12.70
N GLU A 274 5.91 -14.11 -11.65
CA GLU A 274 4.98 -14.86 -10.81
C GLU A 274 3.74 -15.33 -11.58
N LEU A 275 3.22 -14.49 -12.49
CA LEU A 275 2.13 -14.90 -13.37
C LEU A 275 2.53 -16.03 -14.32
N GLU A 276 3.75 -15.98 -14.86
CA GLU A 276 4.31 -17.06 -15.67
C GLU A 276 4.37 -18.39 -14.89
N GLU A 277 4.81 -18.36 -13.63
CA GLU A 277 4.92 -19.53 -12.75
C GLU A 277 3.56 -20.18 -12.44
N VAL A 278 2.45 -19.41 -12.45
CA VAL A 278 1.09 -19.92 -12.22
C VAL A 278 0.28 -20.15 -13.51
N GLY A 279 0.91 -20.00 -14.68
CA GLY A 279 0.26 -20.22 -15.98
C GLY A 279 -0.63 -19.07 -16.47
N GLY A 280 -0.52 -17.87 -15.89
CA GLY A 280 -1.31 -16.67 -16.24
C GLY A 280 -0.74 -15.84 -17.39
N LEU A 281 0.12 -16.41 -18.25
CA LEU A 281 0.66 -15.73 -19.43
C LEU A 281 -0.43 -15.25 -20.42
N PRO A 282 -1.48 -16.05 -20.73
CA PRO A 282 -2.53 -15.61 -21.66
C PRO A 282 -3.25 -14.34 -21.19
N GLU A 283 -3.61 -14.28 -19.90
CA GLU A 283 -4.25 -13.12 -19.28
C GLU A 283 -3.33 -11.91 -19.27
N LEU A 284 -2.04 -12.14 -19.01
CA LEU A 284 -1.02 -11.09 -19.05
C LEU A 284 -0.88 -10.49 -20.45
N GLU A 285 -0.81 -11.32 -21.50
CA GLU A 285 -0.76 -10.88 -22.89
C GLU A 285 -2.02 -10.11 -23.29
N GLU A 286 -3.20 -10.61 -22.92
CA GLU A 286 -4.47 -9.94 -23.19
C GLU A 286 -4.52 -8.53 -22.57
N GLU A 287 -4.07 -8.40 -21.31
CA GLU A 287 -4.03 -7.12 -20.61
C GLU A 287 -2.97 -6.16 -21.20
N ILE A 288 -1.83 -6.67 -21.63
CA ILE A 288 -0.82 -5.88 -22.35
C ILE A 288 -1.40 -5.33 -23.65
N ASP A 289 -2.07 -6.17 -24.44
CA ASP A 289 -2.68 -5.77 -25.71
C ASP A 289 -3.78 -4.73 -25.53
N LYS A 290 -4.63 -4.89 -24.50
CA LYS A 290 -5.62 -3.89 -24.09
C LYS A 290 -4.94 -2.54 -23.83
N ARG A 291 -3.84 -2.53 -23.06
CA ARG A 291 -3.09 -1.32 -22.74
C ARG A 291 -2.44 -0.67 -23.97
N ILE A 292 -1.91 -1.46 -24.89
CA ILE A 292 -1.36 -0.95 -26.17
C ILE A 292 -2.45 -0.29 -27.01
N LYS A 293 -3.62 -0.94 -27.14
CA LYS A 293 -4.77 -0.39 -27.88
C LYS A 293 -5.26 0.93 -27.25
N LEU A 294 -5.36 1.00 -25.93
CA LEU A 294 -5.75 2.22 -25.21
C LEU A 294 -4.73 3.35 -25.40
N SER A 295 -3.44 3.05 -25.35
CA SER A 295 -2.38 4.04 -25.59
C SER A 295 -2.42 4.60 -27.01
N LYS A 296 -2.64 3.75 -28.03
CA LYS A 296 -2.79 4.18 -29.43
C LYS A 296 -4.02 5.05 -29.65
N LYS A 297 -5.14 4.79 -28.96
CA LYS A 297 -6.38 5.59 -29.06
C LYS A 297 -6.26 6.97 -28.41
N SER A 298 -5.34 7.13 -27.46
CA SER A 298 -5.13 8.38 -26.72
C SER A 298 -4.11 9.33 -27.37
N ARG A 299 -3.43 8.89 -28.44
CA ARG A 299 -2.55 9.72 -29.28
C ARG A 299 -3.31 10.23 -30.49
#